data_AF-X6LBD6-F1
#
_entry.id   AF-X6LBD6-F1
#
_cell.length_a   1.000
_cell.length_b   1.000
_cell.length_c   1.000
_cell.angle_alpha   90.00
_cell.angle_beta   90.00
_cell.angle_gamma   90.00
#
_symmetry.space_group_name_H-M   'P 1'
#
loop_
_entity.id
_entity.type
_entity.pdbx_description
1 polymer ?
#
loop_
_entity_poly.entity_id
_entity_poly.type
_entity_poly.pdbx_seq_one_letter_code
_entity_poly.pdbx_strand_id
1 'polypeptide(L)'
;MSSYKAFIYFEGNSYELTLTFLNLKNLKEEVLKIININDNFIIIDNNNKQEIINDQQLKISFEIQPALFFIYCINNNNNDNDNEKKYPEEKKDNKYYKIINPLVLLTGDSKYNLDLIMIKNLFEEIYGYDVYSIYDQNKSEIELLTLNQLDIFLMKHYIKNNYDSLIFIWCGYSNKISKEEGDILITSDNGNEYKLFKKVQELFTNIFLNKPKIFIKNIYQKNE
;
A
#
# COMPACT_ATOMS: atom_id res chain seq x y z
N MET A 1 -5.32 -9.63 -35.44
CA MET A 1 -6.20 -8.94 -34.47
C MET A 1 -5.33 -8.49 -33.32
N SER A 2 -5.34 -7.21 -32.97
CA SER A 2 -4.63 -6.68 -31.80
C SER A 2 -5.40 -7.08 -30.53
N SER A 3 -4.73 -7.76 -29.61
CA SER A 3 -5.27 -8.10 -28.29
C SER A 3 -4.75 -7.12 -27.23
N TYR A 4 -5.58 -6.80 -26.24
CA TYR A 4 -5.21 -5.88 -25.15
C TYR A 4 -4.88 -6.68 -23.90
N LYS A 5 -3.65 -6.52 -23.38
CA LYS A 5 -3.20 -7.18 -22.16
C LYS A 5 -3.45 -6.30 -20.93
N ALA A 6 -4.01 -6.89 -19.89
CA ALA A 6 -4.20 -6.26 -18.60
C ALA A 6 -3.91 -7.23 -17.46
N PHE A 7 -3.71 -6.69 -16.26
CA PHE A 7 -3.65 -7.46 -15.03
C PHE A 7 -4.87 -7.15 -14.17
N ILE A 8 -5.45 -8.19 -13.59
CA ILE A 8 -6.52 -8.10 -12.62
C ILE A 8 -5.99 -8.51 -11.25
N TYR A 9 -6.29 -7.71 -10.22
CA TYR A 9 -6.02 -8.00 -8.84
C TYR A 9 -7.30 -8.31 -8.08
N PHE A 10 -7.32 -9.49 -7.45
CA PHE A 10 -8.43 -9.94 -6.62
C PHE A 10 -7.93 -10.83 -5.49
N GLU A 11 -8.40 -10.56 -4.27
CA GLU A 11 -8.03 -11.31 -3.05
C GLU A 11 -6.51 -11.51 -2.87
N GLY A 12 -5.71 -10.52 -3.29
CA GLY A 12 -4.25 -10.56 -3.20
C GLY A 12 -3.55 -11.36 -4.30
N ASN A 13 -4.30 -11.98 -5.22
CA ASN A 13 -3.77 -12.66 -6.39
C ASN A 13 -3.79 -11.74 -7.62
N SER A 14 -2.81 -11.92 -8.51
CA SER A 14 -2.75 -11.23 -9.80
C SER A 14 -3.01 -12.22 -10.94
N TYR A 15 -3.87 -11.83 -11.86
CA TYR A 15 -4.27 -12.63 -13.01
C TYR A 15 -4.00 -11.85 -14.30
N GLU A 16 -3.33 -12.46 -15.27
CA GLU A 16 -3.18 -11.89 -16.61
C GLU A 16 -4.47 -12.10 -17.41
N LEU A 17 -4.94 -11.02 -18.02
CA LEU A 17 -6.15 -10.96 -18.81
C LEU A 17 -5.81 -10.51 -20.23
N THR A 18 -6.36 -11.20 -21.22
CA THR A 18 -6.28 -10.77 -22.62
C THR A 18 -7.67 -10.45 -23.15
N LEU A 19 -7.92 -9.18 -23.45
CA LEU A 19 -9.17 -8.73 -24.04
C LEU A 19 -9.07 -8.67 -25.56
N THR A 20 -10.08 -9.24 -26.22
CA THR A 20 -10.29 -9.12 -27.67
C THR A 20 -10.85 -7.74 -28.04
N PHE A 21 -11.65 -7.13 -27.17
CA PHE A 21 -12.27 -5.82 -27.34
C PHE A 21 -12.25 -5.02 -26.03
N LEU A 22 -11.95 -3.72 -26.11
CA LEU A 22 -12.03 -2.77 -24.99
C LEU A 22 -13.47 -2.31 -24.77
N ASN A 23 -14.27 -3.20 -24.21
CA ASN A 23 -15.64 -2.95 -23.80
C ASN A 23 -15.84 -3.51 -22.38
N LEU A 24 -16.56 -2.76 -21.53
CA LEU A 24 -16.73 -3.07 -20.12
C LEU A 24 -17.48 -4.39 -19.89
N LYS A 25 -18.43 -4.73 -20.75
CA LYS A 25 -19.13 -6.02 -20.70
C LYS A 25 -18.15 -7.17 -20.91
N ASN A 26 -17.28 -7.07 -21.92
CA ASN A 26 -16.25 -8.08 -22.20
C ASN A 26 -15.26 -8.21 -21.02
N LEU A 27 -14.83 -7.09 -20.43
CA LEU A 27 -14.00 -7.12 -19.23
C LEU A 27 -14.69 -7.84 -18.06
N LYS A 28 -15.96 -7.50 -17.77
CA LYS A 28 -16.72 -8.15 -16.68
C LYS A 28 -16.88 -9.65 -16.92
N GLU A 29 -17.19 -10.06 -18.14
CA GLU A 29 -17.33 -11.48 -18.49
C GLU A 29 -16.02 -12.24 -18.30
N GLU A 30 -14.88 -11.67 -18.70
CA GLU A 30 -13.58 -12.31 -18.51
C GLU A 30 -13.14 -12.33 -17.02
N VAL A 31 -13.45 -11.27 -16.26
CA VAL A 31 -13.24 -11.25 -14.80
C VAL A 31 -14.02 -12.39 -14.13
N LEU A 32 -15.29 -12.59 -14.51
CA LEU A 32 -16.14 -13.66 -13.98
C LEU A 32 -15.56 -15.05 -14.28
N LYS A 33 -15.02 -15.26 -15.49
CA LYS A 33 -14.38 -16.53 -15.89
C LYS A 33 -13.13 -16.84 -15.07
N ILE A 34 -12.31 -15.83 -14.78
CA ILE A 34 -11.04 -16.01 -14.06
C ILE A 34 -11.28 -16.24 -12.57
N ILE A 35 -12.18 -15.47 -11.99
CA ILE A 35 -12.28 -15.34 -10.53
C ILE A 35 -13.43 -16.19 -9.97
N ASN A 36 -14.38 -16.63 -10.81
CA ASN A 36 -15.52 -17.45 -10.42
C ASN A 36 -16.32 -16.85 -9.25
N ILE A 37 -16.58 -15.54 -9.33
CA ILE A 37 -17.37 -14.76 -8.36
C ILE A 37 -18.77 -14.49 -8.89
N ASN A 38 -19.67 -14.05 -8.01
CA ASN A 38 -20.97 -13.52 -8.42
C ASN A 38 -20.81 -12.19 -9.17
N ASP A 39 -21.81 -11.85 -9.98
CA ASP A 39 -21.86 -10.64 -10.83
C ASP A 39 -21.86 -9.30 -10.06
N ASN A 40 -21.91 -9.35 -8.73
CA ASN A 40 -21.87 -8.17 -7.87
C ASN A 40 -20.44 -7.81 -7.49
N PHE A 41 -19.74 -7.16 -8.42
CA PHE A 41 -18.43 -6.58 -8.16
C PHE A 41 -18.25 -5.25 -8.89
N ILE A 42 -17.31 -4.45 -8.39
CA ILE A 42 -16.84 -3.24 -9.03
C ILE A 42 -15.40 -3.43 -9.50
N ILE A 43 -15.05 -2.70 -10.56
CA ILE A 43 -13.71 -2.69 -11.16
C ILE A 43 -13.13 -1.30 -10.96
N ILE A 44 -11.96 -1.21 -10.34
CA ILE A 44 -11.25 0.06 -10.12
C ILE A 44 -9.97 0.07 -10.95
N ASP A 45 -9.76 1.15 -11.71
CA ASP A 45 -8.52 1.43 -12.43
C ASP A 45 -7.42 1.90 -11.47
N ASN A 46 -6.19 1.40 -11.65
CA ASN A 46 -5.01 1.86 -10.91
C ASN A 46 -4.66 3.34 -11.15
N ASN A 47 -4.85 3.83 -12.37
CA ASN A 47 -4.39 5.17 -12.77
C ASN A 47 -5.22 6.25 -12.11
N ASN A 48 -6.55 6.15 -12.19
CA ASN A 48 -7.46 7.15 -11.65
C ASN A 48 -8.02 6.79 -10.26
N LYS A 49 -7.81 5.57 -9.77
CA LYS A 49 -8.43 5.03 -8.54
C LYS A 49 -9.96 5.21 -8.53
N GLN A 50 -10.56 5.21 -9.72
CA GLN A 50 -11.99 5.38 -9.92
C GLN A 50 -12.60 4.09 -10.44
N GLU A 51 -13.86 3.89 -10.08
CA GLU A 51 -14.67 2.80 -10.63
C GLU A 51 -14.86 3.00 -12.15
N ILE A 52 -14.66 1.91 -12.89
CA ILE A 52 -14.92 1.85 -14.32
C ILE A 52 -16.39 1.49 -14.52
N ILE A 53 -17.19 2.51 -14.82
CA ILE A 53 -18.63 2.39 -15.05
C ILE A 53 -19.01 2.46 -16.54
N ASN A 54 -18.06 2.81 -17.43
CA ASN A 54 -18.29 2.87 -18.87
C ASN A 54 -17.06 2.52 -19.74
N ASP A 55 -17.31 2.31 -21.03
CA ASP A 55 -16.29 1.93 -22.03
C ASP A 55 -15.21 3.00 -22.25
N GLN A 56 -15.52 4.29 -22.02
CA GLN A 56 -14.57 5.37 -22.23
C GLN A 56 -13.51 5.39 -21.12
N GLN A 57 -13.92 5.22 -19.86
CA GLN A 57 -13.00 5.06 -18.73
C GLN A 57 -12.11 3.82 -18.90
N LEU A 58 -12.69 2.72 -19.41
CA LEU A 58 -11.93 1.53 -19.73
C LEU A 58 -10.82 1.82 -20.76
N LYS A 59 -11.15 2.52 -21.86
CA LYS A 59 -10.15 2.87 -22.88
C LYS A 59 -9.02 3.74 -22.33
N ILE A 60 -9.34 4.73 -21.50
CA ILE A 60 -8.34 5.58 -20.83
C ILE A 60 -7.41 4.74 -19.96
N SER A 61 -7.94 3.72 -19.27
CA SER A 61 -7.14 2.83 -18.43
C SER A 61 -6.07 2.03 -19.22
N PHE A 62 -6.25 1.89 -20.54
CA PHE A 62 -5.30 1.23 -21.45
C PHE A 62 -4.33 2.17 -22.16
N GLU A 63 -4.43 3.49 -21.95
CA GLU A 63 -3.43 4.45 -22.46
C GLU A 63 -2.07 4.27 -21.74
N ILE A 64 -2.09 3.75 -20.51
CA ILE A 64 -0.91 3.43 -19.71
C ILE A 64 -0.76 1.90 -19.67
N GLN A 65 0.37 1.38 -20.15
CA GLN A 65 0.64 -0.06 -20.19
C GLN A 65 1.64 -0.52 -19.12
N PRO A 66 1.41 -1.69 -18.47
CA PRO A 66 0.21 -2.53 -18.60
C PRO A 66 -1.00 -1.96 -17.84
N ALA A 67 -2.21 -2.13 -18.39
CA ALA A 67 -3.44 -1.75 -17.70
C ALA A 67 -3.64 -2.65 -16.47
N LEU A 68 -4.03 -2.06 -15.34
CA LEU A 68 -4.14 -2.76 -14.07
C LEU A 68 -5.47 -2.43 -13.37
N PHE A 69 -6.22 -3.48 -13.05
CA PHE A 69 -7.57 -3.39 -12.51
C PHE A 69 -7.67 -4.10 -11.15
N PHE A 70 -8.42 -3.51 -10.22
CA PHE A 70 -8.74 -4.10 -8.92
C PHE A 70 -10.22 -4.48 -8.86
N ILE A 71 -10.52 -5.70 -8.43
CA ILE A 71 -11.89 -6.23 -8.33
C ILE A 71 -12.33 -6.27 -6.87
N TYR A 72 -13.51 -5.72 -6.60
CA TYR A 72 -14.11 -5.72 -5.26
C TYR A 72 -15.55 -6.25 -5.31
N CYS A 73 -15.86 -7.30 -4.56
CA CYS A 73 -17.22 -7.83 -4.45
C CYS A 73 -18.11 -6.94 -3.58
N ILE A 74 -19.36 -6.71 -4.01
CA ILE A 74 -20.40 -6.02 -3.24
C ILE A 74 -21.34 -7.06 -2.63
N ASN A 75 -21.39 -7.14 -1.30
CA ASN A 75 -22.37 -7.97 -0.60
C ASN A 75 -23.72 -7.25 -0.53
N ASN A 76 -24.69 -7.70 -1.34
CA ASN A 76 -26.09 -7.28 -1.24
C ASN A 76 -26.82 -8.11 -0.17
N ASN A 77 -26.56 -7.85 1.11
CA ASN A 77 -27.44 -8.30 2.18
C ASN A 77 -28.23 -7.10 2.72
N ASN A 78 -29.30 -6.76 2.00
CA ASN A 78 -30.35 -5.88 2.53
C ASN A 78 -31.48 -6.76 3.03
N ASN A 79 -31.55 -6.96 4.35
CA ASN A 79 -32.81 -7.08 5.07
C ASN A 79 -32.71 -6.20 6.33
N ASP A 80 -33.54 -5.17 6.30
CA ASP A 80 -34.19 -4.44 7.38
C ASP A 80 -33.39 -3.59 8.39
N ASN A 81 -33.84 -2.33 8.43
CA ASN A 81 -33.77 -1.36 9.51
C ASN A 81 -33.75 -2.00 10.90
N ASP A 82 -32.61 -1.96 11.58
CA ASP A 82 -32.43 -1.22 12.84
C ASP A 82 -31.01 -1.51 13.39
N ASN A 83 -30.29 -0.41 13.65
CA ASN A 83 -29.25 -0.27 14.68
C ASN A 83 -28.51 -1.53 15.15
N GLU A 84 -27.61 -2.05 14.33
CA GLU A 84 -26.27 -2.51 14.71
C GLU A 84 -25.61 -3.06 13.44
N LYS A 85 -24.48 -2.46 13.03
CA LYS A 85 -23.60 -3.08 12.04
C LYS A 85 -23.03 -4.36 12.67
N LYS A 86 -23.78 -5.46 12.63
CA LYS A 86 -23.25 -6.80 12.83
C LYS A 86 -22.40 -7.15 11.61
N TYR A 87 -21.13 -6.75 11.71
CA TYR A 87 -20.04 -7.53 11.14
C TYR A 87 -20.31 -9.02 11.40
N PRO A 88 -19.96 -9.94 10.50
CA PRO A 88 -19.96 -11.34 10.87
C PRO A 88 -19.15 -11.45 12.15
N GLU A 89 -19.79 -11.93 13.22
CA GLU A 89 -19.10 -12.31 14.44
C GLU A 89 -18.09 -13.38 14.02
N GLU A 90 -16.85 -12.94 13.78
CA GLU A 90 -15.70 -13.80 13.92
C GLU A 90 -15.87 -14.43 15.30
N LYS A 91 -16.13 -15.74 15.30
CA LYS A 91 -16.04 -16.56 16.50
C LYS A 91 -14.76 -16.11 17.21
N LYS A 92 -14.91 -15.54 18.39
CA LYS A 92 -13.82 -15.09 19.27
C LYS A 92 -13.05 -16.29 19.79
N ASP A 93 -12.43 -17.03 18.89
CA ASP A 93 -11.16 -17.66 19.18
C ASP A 93 -10.16 -16.50 19.19
N ASN A 94 -9.35 -16.37 20.23
CA ASN A 94 -8.23 -15.42 20.29
C ASN A 94 -7.24 -15.74 19.15
N LYS A 95 -7.58 -15.36 17.91
CA LYS A 95 -6.70 -15.46 16.74
C LYS A 95 -5.74 -14.29 16.82
N TYR A 96 -4.65 -14.50 17.54
CA TYR A 96 -3.48 -13.64 17.39
C TYR A 96 -2.99 -13.73 15.94
N TYR A 97 -2.79 -12.59 15.30
CA TYR A 97 -2.09 -12.54 14.03
C TYR A 97 -0.61 -12.80 14.26
N LYS A 98 -0.14 -13.97 13.81
CA LYS A 98 1.29 -14.30 13.79
C LYS A 98 1.92 -13.65 12.57
N ILE A 99 2.87 -12.75 12.79
CA ILE A 99 3.72 -12.16 11.75
C ILE A 99 4.86 -13.13 11.49
N ILE A 100 5.00 -13.60 10.24
CA ILE A 100 6.00 -14.58 9.81
C ILE A 100 6.91 -13.98 8.74
N ASN A 101 6.34 -13.22 7.79
CA ASN A 101 7.06 -12.61 6.68
C ASN A 101 6.61 -11.16 6.45
N PRO A 102 7.00 -10.22 7.34
CA PRO A 102 6.66 -8.81 7.19
C PRO A 102 7.50 -8.13 6.10
N LEU A 103 6.91 -7.17 5.41
CA LEU A 103 7.66 -6.14 4.72
C LEU A 103 8.13 -5.11 5.75
N VAL A 104 9.42 -5.10 6.08
CA VAL A 104 9.99 -4.10 6.98
C VAL A 104 10.66 -2.99 6.18
N LEU A 105 10.14 -1.77 6.31
CA LEU A 105 10.63 -0.56 5.66
C LEU A 105 11.20 0.38 6.71
N LEU A 106 12.53 0.54 6.73
CA LEU A 106 13.24 1.42 7.65
C LEU A 106 13.68 2.69 6.94
N THR A 107 13.02 3.79 7.26
CA THR A 107 13.24 5.11 6.68
C THR A 107 13.56 6.15 7.75
N GLY A 108 14.28 7.19 7.38
CA GLY A 108 14.78 8.20 8.29
C GLY A 108 15.95 9.00 7.75
N ASP A 109 16.28 10.08 8.46
CA ASP A 109 17.41 10.96 8.14
C ASP A 109 18.72 10.39 8.74
N SER A 110 19.81 10.43 7.98
CA SER A 110 21.15 9.97 8.39
C SER A 110 21.74 10.75 9.57
N LYS A 111 21.14 11.88 9.98
CA LYS A 111 21.45 12.48 11.28
C LYS A 111 21.23 11.51 12.46
N TYR A 112 20.47 10.43 12.26
CA TYR A 112 20.07 9.47 13.30
C TYR A 112 20.64 8.06 13.09
N ASN A 113 21.86 7.98 12.54
CA ASN A 113 22.50 6.72 12.18
C ASN A 113 22.48 5.65 13.28
N LEU A 114 22.71 6.01 14.56
CA LEU A 114 22.73 5.03 15.65
C LEU A 114 21.37 4.34 15.87
N ASP A 115 20.28 5.11 15.88
CA ASP A 115 18.93 4.57 16.05
C ASP A 115 18.55 3.68 14.87
N LEU A 116 18.86 4.12 13.65
CA LEU A 116 18.61 3.35 12.44
C LEU A 116 19.35 2.01 12.47
N ILE A 117 20.62 1.99 12.91
CA ILE A 117 21.41 0.76 13.05
C ILE A 117 20.79 -0.16 14.11
N MET A 118 20.46 0.36 15.28
CA MET A 118 19.87 -0.44 16.37
C MET A 118 18.53 -1.05 15.97
N ILE A 119 17.67 -0.28 15.32
CA ILE A 119 16.36 -0.75 14.86
C ILE A 119 16.52 -1.78 13.75
N LYS A 120 17.45 -1.55 12.81
CA LYS A 120 17.76 -2.54 11.76
C LYS A 120 18.19 -3.86 12.38
N ASN A 121 19.17 -3.86 13.28
CA ASN A 121 19.66 -5.06 13.95
C ASN A 121 18.56 -5.75 14.77
N LEU A 122 17.67 -4.99 15.41
CA LEU A 122 16.52 -5.56 16.12
C LEU A 122 15.66 -6.40 15.17
N PHE A 123 15.29 -5.87 14.01
CA PHE A 123 14.44 -6.60 13.08
C PHE A 123 15.18 -7.72 12.32
N GLU A 124 16.43 -7.51 11.92
CA GLU A 124 17.22 -8.51 11.19
C GLU A 124 17.74 -9.62 12.11
N GLU A 125 18.47 -9.27 13.18
CA GLU A 125 19.20 -10.25 14.01
C GLU A 125 18.30 -10.90 15.07
N ILE A 126 17.40 -10.13 15.68
CA ILE A 126 16.55 -10.65 16.77
C ILE A 126 15.26 -11.26 16.22
N TYR A 127 14.60 -10.59 15.26
CA TYR A 127 13.35 -11.08 14.69
C TYR A 127 13.54 -11.92 13.41
N GLY A 128 14.71 -11.86 12.76
CA GLY A 128 14.98 -12.66 11.54
C GLY A 128 14.24 -12.15 10.31
N TYR A 129 13.84 -10.88 10.26
CA TYR A 129 13.11 -10.29 9.14
C TYR A 129 14.06 -9.63 8.14
N ASP A 130 13.68 -9.66 6.87
CA ASP A 130 14.34 -8.87 5.84
C ASP A 130 14.00 -7.38 6.03
N VAL A 131 15.00 -6.54 6.28
CA VAL A 131 14.82 -5.09 6.44
C VAL A 131 15.31 -4.35 5.21
N TYR A 132 14.41 -3.63 4.57
CA TYR A 132 14.76 -2.70 3.51
C TYR A 132 14.97 -1.33 4.13
N SER A 133 16.18 -0.80 3.98
CA SER A 133 16.51 0.54 4.44
C SER A 133 17.01 1.41 3.30
N ILE A 134 16.66 2.68 3.38
CA ILE A 134 17.27 3.75 2.57
C ILE A 134 18.66 4.14 3.07
N TYR A 135 19.04 3.72 4.28
CA TYR A 135 20.33 4.03 4.88
C TYR A 135 21.34 2.94 4.55
N ASP A 136 22.44 3.33 3.90
CA ASP A 136 23.60 2.47 3.67
C ASP A 136 24.74 2.82 4.63
N GLN A 137 25.02 1.92 5.59
CA GLN A 137 26.13 2.06 6.55
C GLN A 137 27.49 2.23 5.86
N ASN A 138 27.65 1.68 4.64
CA ASN A 138 28.91 1.77 3.89
C ASN A 138 29.06 3.10 3.14
N LYS A 139 28.00 3.94 3.12
CA LYS A 139 27.96 5.27 2.50
C LYS A 139 27.54 6.33 3.52
N SER A 140 28.09 6.25 4.72
CA SER A 140 27.73 7.11 5.85
C SER A 140 27.99 8.62 5.63
N GLU A 141 28.69 8.99 4.56
CA GLU A 141 28.91 10.37 4.17
C GLU A 141 27.68 10.90 3.40
N ILE A 142 26.83 11.67 4.10
CA ILE A 142 25.94 12.68 3.50
C ILE A 142 24.72 12.10 2.74
N GLU A 143 24.20 10.92 3.11
CA GLU A 143 22.93 10.48 2.53
C GLU A 143 21.76 11.27 3.17
N LEU A 144 21.50 12.44 2.61
CA LEU A 144 20.35 13.27 2.86
C LEU A 144 19.15 12.59 2.18
N LEU A 145 18.22 12.03 2.96
CA LEU A 145 16.97 11.50 2.45
C LEU A 145 16.10 12.63 1.90
N THR A 146 16.05 12.74 0.57
CA THR A 146 15.13 13.62 -0.14
C THR A 146 13.72 13.03 -0.22
N LEU A 147 12.68 13.85 -0.39
CA LEU A 147 11.29 13.43 -0.60
C LEU A 147 11.17 12.53 -1.83
N ASN A 148 11.88 12.86 -2.89
CA ASN A 148 11.92 12.05 -4.10
C ASN A 148 12.55 10.66 -3.84
N GLN A 149 13.65 10.57 -3.07
CA GLN A 149 14.24 9.29 -2.69
C GLN A 149 13.30 8.45 -1.81
N LEU A 150 12.61 9.09 -0.86
CA LEU A 150 11.59 8.43 -0.05
C LEU A 150 10.48 7.86 -0.96
N ASP A 151 9.99 8.63 -1.91
CA ASP A 151 8.93 8.20 -2.83
C ASP A 151 9.37 7.06 -3.74
N ILE A 152 10.57 7.15 -4.32
CA ILE A 152 11.16 6.07 -5.11
C ILE A 152 11.30 4.80 -4.28
N PHE A 153 11.77 4.92 -3.04
CA PHE A 153 11.92 3.80 -2.12
C PHE A 153 10.57 3.14 -1.80
N LEU A 154 9.57 3.93 -1.41
CA LEU A 154 8.23 3.41 -1.11
C LEU A 154 7.62 2.70 -2.33
N MET A 155 7.73 3.29 -3.52
CA MET A 155 7.18 2.70 -4.76
C MET A 155 7.92 1.42 -5.18
N LYS A 156 9.23 1.34 -4.97
CA LYS A 156 10.02 0.12 -5.23
C LYS A 156 9.51 -1.07 -4.41
N HIS A 157 9.08 -0.82 -3.18
CA HIS A 157 8.62 -1.86 -2.26
C HIS A 157 7.10 -2.10 -2.30
N TYR A 158 6.33 -1.17 -2.86
CA TYR A 158 4.89 -1.30 -3.12
C TYR A 158 4.55 -2.50 -4.01
N ILE A 159 5.41 -2.86 -4.97
CA ILE A 159 5.09 -3.86 -6.02
C ILE A 159 5.22 -5.33 -5.51
N LYS A 160 5.86 -5.57 -4.37
CA LYS A 160 6.13 -6.93 -3.88
C LYS A 160 5.03 -7.40 -2.90
N ASN A 161 4.23 -8.39 -3.29
CA ASN A 161 3.00 -8.79 -2.57
C ASN A 161 3.10 -10.09 -1.73
N ASN A 162 4.28 -10.67 -1.56
CA ASN A 162 4.43 -11.95 -0.85
C ASN A 162 4.53 -11.82 0.69
N TYR A 163 4.29 -10.64 1.22
CA TYR A 163 4.39 -10.35 2.66
C TYR A 163 3.05 -10.53 3.36
N ASP A 164 3.09 -11.00 4.60
CA ASP A 164 1.90 -11.23 5.43
C ASP A 164 1.49 -10.01 6.26
N SER A 165 2.37 -9.01 6.36
CA SER A 165 2.21 -7.81 7.17
C SER A 165 3.18 -6.71 6.75
N LEU A 166 2.91 -5.49 7.20
CA LEU A 166 3.77 -4.33 6.99
C LEU A 166 4.31 -3.82 8.32
N ILE A 167 5.60 -3.52 8.37
CA ILE A 167 6.21 -2.74 9.44
C ILE A 167 6.91 -1.54 8.78
N PHE A 168 6.29 -0.37 8.87
CA PHE A 168 6.88 0.87 8.38
C PHE A 168 7.47 1.66 9.55
N ILE A 169 8.72 2.07 9.43
CA ILE A 169 9.47 2.76 10.47
C ILE A 169 10.00 4.07 9.89
N TRP A 170 9.70 5.16 10.59
CA TRP A 170 10.25 6.48 10.35
C TRP A 170 11.13 6.91 11.52
N CYS A 171 12.37 7.29 11.26
CA CYS A 171 13.32 7.84 12.22
C CYS A 171 13.78 9.22 11.76
N GLY A 172 13.17 10.28 12.29
CA GLY A 172 13.50 11.63 11.83
C GLY A 172 12.62 12.71 12.40
N TYR A 173 12.69 13.88 11.79
CA TYR A 173 11.83 14.99 12.17
C TYR A 173 10.40 14.74 11.70
N SER A 174 9.45 15.11 12.55
CA SER A 174 8.03 15.12 12.22
C SER A 174 7.39 16.30 12.91
N ASN A 175 6.40 16.90 12.25
CA ASN A 175 5.58 17.96 12.79
C ASN A 175 4.11 17.66 12.48
N LYS A 176 3.20 18.43 13.08
CA LYS A 176 1.78 18.43 12.73
C LYS A 176 1.49 19.70 11.94
N ILE A 177 0.90 19.57 10.76
CA ILE A 177 0.42 20.76 10.03
C ILE A 177 -0.85 21.31 10.72
N SER A 178 -1.80 20.41 11.01
CA SER A 178 -3.04 20.74 11.71
C SER A 178 -3.61 19.50 12.38
N LYS A 179 -4.67 19.67 13.20
CA LYS A 179 -5.40 18.53 13.78
C LYS A 179 -6.06 17.65 12.70
N GLU A 180 -6.37 18.19 11.54
CA GLU A 180 -7.12 17.52 10.47
C GLU A 180 -6.21 16.85 9.43
N GLU A 181 -5.10 17.48 9.08
CA GLU A 181 -4.16 16.96 8.06
C GLU A 181 -3.18 15.92 8.62
N GLY A 182 -2.97 15.93 9.94
CA GLY A 182 -2.17 14.93 10.65
C GLY A 182 -0.66 15.20 10.63
N ASP A 183 0.10 14.14 10.86
CA ASP A 183 1.55 14.21 10.98
C ASP A 183 2.24 14.27 9.60
N ILE A 184 3.34 15.00 9.52
CA ILE A 184 4.24 15.03 8.37
C ILE A 184 5.58 14.39 8.69
N LEU A 185 6.18 13.74 7.71
CA LEU A 185 7.55 13.24 7.71
C LEU A 185 8.42 14.27 7.01
N ILE A 186 9.35 14.88 7.73
CA ILE A 186 10.20 15.94 7.19
C ILE A 186 11.46 15.30 6.64
N THR A 187 11.70 15.49 5.34
CA THR A 187 12.91 15.03 4.65
C THR A 187 14.00 16.08 4.74
N SER A 188 15.22 15.72 4.32
CA SER A 188 16.37 16.61 4.45
C SER A 188 16.47 17.67 3.34
N ASP A 189 15.44 17.81 2.50
CA ASP A 189 15.35 18.83 1.42
C ASP A 189 15.16 20.23 2.02
N ASN A 190 16.25 20.80 2.54
CA ASN A 190 16.31 22.17 3.10
C ASN A 190 15.18 22.49 4.11
N GLY A 191 14.58 21.47 4.73
CA GLY A 191 13.50 21.59 5.71
C GLY A 191 12.13 22.00 5.17
N ASN A 192 11.94 22.12 3.85
CA ASN A 192 10.69 22.59 3.25
C ASN A 192 9.87 21.49 2.57
N GLU A 193 10.48 20.34 2.25
CA GLU A 193 9.75 19.22 1.70
C GLU A 193 9.34 18.23 2.78
N TYR A 194 8.15 17.68 2.60
CA TYR A 194 7.57 16.75 3.56
C TYR A 194 6.65 15.76 2.86
N LYS A 195 6.51 14.58 3.47
CA LYS A 195 5.48 13.61 3.11
C LYS A 195 4.41 13.60 4.18
N LEU A 196 3.15 13.76 3.80
CA LEU A 196 2.04 13.49 4.72
C LEU A 196 2.08 12.03 5.13
N PHE A 197 2.14 11.76 6.43
CA PHE A 197 2.19 10.40 6.95
C PHE A 197 0.94 9.59 6.52
N LYS A 198 -0.21 10.25 6.47
CA LYS A 198 -1.46 9.66 5.95
C LYS A 198 -1.30 9.14 4.51
N LYS A 199 -0.56 9.84 3.64
CA LYS A 199 -0.29 9.38 2.27
C LYS A 199 0.55 8.10 2.25
N VAL A 200 1.46 7.92 3.21
CA VAL A 200 2.22 6.67 3.37
C VAL A 200 1.30 5.54 3.83
N GLN A 201 0.40 5.80 4.77
CA GLN A 201 -0.59 4.80 5.21
C GLN A 201 -1.51 4.38 4.05
N GLU A 202 -2.08 5.36 3.34
CA GLU A 202 -2.94 5.15 2.18
C GLU A 202 -2.26 4.35 1.07
N LEU A 203 -0.95 4.58 0.85
CA LEU A 203 -0.17 3.83 -0.12
C LEU A 203 -0.24 2.32 0.16
N PHE A 204 -0.10 1.89 1.41
CA PHE A 204 -0.05 0.46 1.74
C PHE A 204 -1.40 -0.16 2.17
N THR A 205 -2.45 0.65 2.36
CA THR A 205 -3.76 0.17 2.83
C THR A 205 -4.30 -0.98 1.99
N ASN A 206 -4.20 -0.87 0.66
CA ASN A 206 -4.79 -1.84 -0.27
C ASN A 206 -3.94 -3.11 -0.40
N ILE A 207 -2.60 -3.00 -0.33
CA ILE A 207 -1.70 -4.16 -0.43
C ILE A 207 -1.83 -5.06 0.80
N PHE A 208 -1.96 -4.43 1.96
CA PHE A 208 -2.08 -5.11 3.25
C PHE A 208 -3.52 -5.09 3.74
N LEU A 209 -4.48 -5.32 2.83
CA LEU A 209 -5.89 -5.51 3.19
C LEU A 209 -6.00 -6.77 4.08
N ASN A 210 -6.69 -6.65 5.21
CA ASN A 210 -6.84 -7.72 6.21
C ASN A 210 -5.51 -8.28 6.76
N LYS A 211 -4.40 -7.58 6.55
CA LYS A 211 -3.07 -7.92 7.06
C LYS A 211 -2.64 -6.89 8.12
N PRO A 212 -1.87 -7.30 9.15
CA PRO A 212 -1.32 -6.37 10.13
C PRO A 212 -0.47 -5.29 9.47
N LYS A 213 -0.66 -4.05 9.92
CA LYS A 213 0.12 -2.88 9.51
C LYS A 213 0.58 -2.17 10.77
N ILE A 214 1.89 -2.18 11.00
CA ILE A 214 2.53 -1.53 12.14
C ILE A 214 3.27 -0.31 11.60
N PHE A 215 2.99 0.85 12.17
CA PHE A 215 3.71 2.06 11.86
C PHE A 215 4.41 2.58 13.12
N ILE A 216 5.74 2.70 13.05
CA ILE A 216 6.57 3.18 14.14
C ILE A 216 7.15 4.51 13.73
N LYS A 217 6.98 5.54 14.56
CA LYS A 217 7.58 6.85 14.33
C LYS A 217 8.50 7.16 15.50
N ASN A 218 9.80 7.05 15.29
CA ASN A 218 10.83 7.57 16.19
C ASN A 218 11.07 9.03 15.80
N ILE A 219 10.38 9.94 16.47
CA ILE A 219 10.27 11.34 16.08
C ILE A 219 11.13 12.20 16.98
N TYR A 220 11.92 13.06 16.34
CA TYR A 220 12.50 14.23 16.97
C TYR A 220 11.61 15.43 16.71
N GLN A 221 11.08 16.03 17.78
CA GLN A 221 10.41 17.33 17.67
C GLN A 221 11.50 18.40 17.71
N LYS A 222 11.45 19.33 16.76
CA LYS A 222 12.25 20.55 16.87
C LYS A 222 11.61 21.35 18.00
N ASN A 223 12.30 21.52 19.12
CA ASN A 223 11.84 22.43 20.16
C ASN A 223 11.68 23.82 19.52
N GLU A 224 10.50 24.42 19.67
CA GLU A 224 10.28 25.84 19.36
C GLU A 224 11.18 26.73 20.21
#